data_AF-A0A953EP33-F1
#
_entry.id   AF-A0A953EP33-F1
#
_cell.length_a   1.000
_cell.length_b   1.000
_cell.length_c   1.000
_cell.angle_alpha   90.00
_cell.angle_beta   90.00
_cell.angle_gamma   90.00
#
_symmetry.space_group_name_H-M   'P 1'
#
loop_
_entity.id
_entity.type
_entity.pdbx_description
1 polymer ?
#
loop_
_entity_poly.entity_id
_entity_poly.type
_entity_poly.pdbx_seq_one_letter_code
_entity_poly.pdbx_strand_id
1 'polypeptide(L)'
;MTAAYLLPEVVCHTVAEHVGAGRDGAIAAANRHSPRRLLDMVHSSGLRTRDQAAVALGSKWVELATADEDAGNRYLIADATDTEPGSFADRALLRQNPLGVIEGIVVAARVLGVREAFLAIRRSFETEYGIVTRSLAEAETAGWLDRVSIKCIRTSDDYLVGEPSALLATIEGVEALPLPRDPAINGLFAGDETASRNPTTVESIETLVNVAAVVLNGSAWLRGMGTPVSPGNLLCTITGDVNRHGVVEMELGRRLVDAIEEGGCGFLPASPPKAVLSGVSSPVLTRSRLAAPMSWEGLAAVGANLGRAAFRVYGESSDMFAVAHEIAGYLYVESCGLCPACKFGSGEVTAYLARLVAGVGSRRDLEALGGRLATVTDSAQCALPTRLREVVSSIMWAFPGDAAATVDRTPGTVPSVLEPLVDIVDGRAVYGDRQSRKRADGVVQDQPVRLTRW
;
A
#
# COMPACT_ATOMS: atom_id res chain seq x y z
N MET A 1 2.43 18.85 18.91
CA MET A 1 2.28 17.51 18.33
C MET A 1 1.01 16.92 18.91
N THR A 2 0.04 16.62 18.06
CA THR A 2 -1.10 15.78 18.41
C THR A 2 -0.57 14.41 18.84
N ALA A 3 -1.16 13.81 19.87
CA ALA A 3 -0.78 12.46 20.29
C ALA A 3 -1.03 11.46 19.15
N ALA A 4 -0.15 10.47 19.00
CA ALA A 4 -0.31 9.41 18.00
C ALA A 4 -1.62 8.65 18.22
N TYR A 5 -2.46 8.57 17.19
CA TYR A 5 -3.78 7.91 17.26
C TYR A 5 -3.89 6.69 16.34
N LEU A 6 -3.04 6.59 15.32
CA LEU A 6 -2.94 5.41 14.47
C LEU A 6 -2.10 4.34 15.18
N LEU A 7 -0.91 4.72 15.67
CA LEU A 7 -0.01 3.84 16.42
C LEU A 7 0.15 4.33 17.87
N PRO A 8 -0.82 4.03 18.75
CA PRO A 8 -0.74 4.45 20.14
C PRO A 8 0.38 3.74 20.91
N GLU A 9 1.02 4.45 21.83
CA GLU A 9 2.14 3.90 22.65
C GLU A 9 1.74 2.67 23.49
N VAL A 10 0.51 2.67 24.01
CA VAL A 10 -0.03 1.55 24.79
C VAL A 10 -0.88 0.67 23.88
N VAL A 11 -0.43 -0.56 23.64
CA VAL A 11 -1.20 -1.57 22.92
C VAL A 11 -2.28 -2.13 23.85
N CYS A 12 -3.53 -2.14 23.38
CA CYS A 12 -4.67 -2.71 24.10
C CYS A 12 -5.07 -4.03 23.45
N HIS A 13 -5.27 -5.07 24.25
CA HIS A 13 -5.66 -6.40 23.78
C HIS A 13 -7.11 -6.76 24.10
N THR A 14 -7.73 -6.03 25.02
CA THR A 14 -9.14 -6.17 25.39
C THR A 14 -9.92 -4.88 25.17
N VAL A 15 -11.24 -4.99 24.98
CA VAL A 15 -12.09 -3.79 24.89
C VAL A 15 -12.01 -2.96 26.17
N ALA A 16 -11.94 -3.60 27.34
CA ALA A 16 -11.83 -2.91 28.62
C ALA A 16 -10.57 -2.05 28.74
N GLU A 17 -9.40 -2.54 28.29
CA GLU A 17 -8.17 -1.75 28.23
C GLU A 17 -8.29 -0.57 27.27
N HIS A 18 -8.90 -0.80 26.10
CA HIS A 18 -9.10 0.23 25.09
C HIS A 18 -10.02 1.36 25.58
N VAL A 19 -11.11 1.00 26.25
CA VAL A 19 -12.03 1.92 26.95
C VAL A 19 -11.30 2.64 28.08
N GLY A 20 -10.53 1.91 28.90
CA GLY A 20 -9.76 2.48 30.01
C GLY A 20 -8.69 3.48 29.56
N ALA A 21 -8.16 3.30 28.34
CA ALA A 21 -7.26 4.24 27.68
C ALA A 21 -8.00 5.44 27.01
N GLY A 22 -9.33 5.51 27.12
CA GLY A 22 -10.17 6.58 26.57
C GLY A 22 -10.33 6.52 25.06
N ARG A 23 -10.26 5.34 24.44
CA ARG A 23 -10.21 5.16 22.97
C ARG A 23 -11.49 4.61 22.33
N ASP A 24 -12.53 4.31 23.11
CA ASP A 24 -13.81 3.74 22.66
C ASP A 24 -14.85 4.79 22.20
N GLY A 25 -14.42 6.03 21.98
CA GLY A 25 -15.32 7.14 21.78
C GLY A 25 -16.00 7.19 20.41
N ALA A 26 -15.41 6.59 19.37
CA ALA A 26 -15.84 6.82 17.99
C ALA A 26 -17.15 6.09 17.68
N ILE A 27 -17.35 4.86 18.16
CA ILE A 27 -18.63 4.15 18.01
C ILE A 27 -19.75 4.91 18.74
N ALA A 28 -19.50 5.35 19.97
CA ALA A 28 -20.47 6.14 20.73
C ALA A 28 -20.78 7.47 20.03
N ALA A 29 -19.78 8.13 19.44
CA ALA A 29 -19.96 9.34 18.62
C ALA A 29 -20.77 9.06 17.36
N ALA A 30 -20.46 7.98 16.64
CA ALA A 30 -21.21 7.55 15.47
C ALA A 30 -22.67 7.29 15.81
N ASN A 31 -22.93 6.71 16.99
CA ASN A 31 -24.28 6.41 17.48
C ASN A 31 -25.17 7.63 17.70
N ARG A 32 -24.58 8.81 17.95
CA ARG A 32 -25.30 10.08 18.16
C ARG A 32 -25.68 10.80 16.86
N HIS A 33 -25.21 10.30 15.72
CA HIS A 33 -25.43 10.95 14.42
C HIS A 33 -26.14 10.01 13.44
N SER A 34 -26.84 10.62 12.49
CA SER A 34 -27.42 9.90 11.34
C SER A 34 -26.32 9.55 10.32
N PRO A 35 -26.51 8.51 9.49
CA PRO A 35 -25.54 8.16 8.44
C PRO A 35 -25.18 9.35 7.53
N ARG A 36 -26.19 10.14 7.11
CA ARG A 36 -25.98 11.36 6.32
C ARG A 36 -25.07 12.37 7.03
N ARG A 37 -25.29 12.62 8.33
CA ARG A 37 -24.43 13.55 9.09
C ARG A 37 -23.01 13.03 9.22
N LEU A 38 -22.84 11.71 9.41
CA LEU A 38 -21.51 11.09 9.45
C LEU A 38 -20.79 11.21 8.11
N LEU A 39 -21.50 11.01 7.01
CA LEU A 39 -20.97 11.19 5.66
C LEU A 39 -20.54 12.65 5.44
N ASP A 40 -21.35 13.62 5.87
CA ASP A 40 -21.00 15.05 5.80
C ASP A 40 -19.72 15.36 6.61
N MET A 41 -19.54 14.73 7.78
CA MET A 41 -18.33 14.87 8.59
C MET A 41 -17.10 14.32 7.87
N VAL A 42 -17.19 13.10 7.33
CA VAL A 42 -16.10 12.48 6.54
C VAL A 42 -15.78 13.34 5.31
N HIS A 43 -16.80 13.79 4.57
CA HIS A 43 -16.61 14.64 3.40
C HIS A 43 -15.96 15.99 3.75
N SER A 44 -16.42 16.66 4.80
CA SER A 44 -15.89 17.95 5.22
C SER A 44 -14.46 17.86 5.78
N SER A 45 -14.07 16.69 6.30
CA SER A 45 -12.71 16.47 6.82
C SER A 45 -11.63 16.58 5.75
N GLY A 46 -11.99 16.38 4.47
CA GLY A 46 -11.02 16.32 3.38
C GLY A 46 -10.11 15.10 3.41
N LEU A 47 -10.43 14.07 4.22
CA LEU A 47 -9.68 12.83 4.27
C LEU A 47 -9.54 12.23 2.87
N ARG A 48 -8.30 11.89 2.53
CA ARG A 48 -7.97 11.11 1.34
C ARG A 48 -7.68 9.67 1.76
N THR A 49 -7.95 8.72 0.88
CA THR A 49 -7.58 7.32 1.14
C THR A 49 -6.08 7.22 1.43
N ARG A 50 -5.68 6.34 2.35
CA ARG A 50 -4.27 6.07 2.68
C ARG A 50 -3.65 4.98 1.80
N ASP A 51 -4.32 4.65 0.69
CA ASP A 51 -3.79 3.81 -0.37
C ASP A 51 -3.01 4.64 -1.42
N GLN A 52 -2.49 3.97 -2.46
CA GLN A 52 -1.72 4.63 -3.51
C GLN A 52 -2.54 5.61 -4.37
N ALA A 53 -3.86 5.44 -4.45
CA ALA A 53 -4.73 6.26 -5.30
C ALA A 53 -5.06 7.60 -4.63
N ALA A 54 -5.10 7.60 -3.30
CA ALA A 54 -5.30 8.79 -2.48
C ALA A 54 -6.51 9.61 -2.91
N VAL A 55 -7.63 8.96 -3.20
CA VAL A 55 -8.85 9.64 -3.66
C VAL A 55 -9.53 10.36 -2.50
N ALA A 56 -10.30 11.42 -2.79
CA ALA A 56 -11.08 12.12 -1.78
C ALA A 56 -12.17 11.18 -1.23
N LEU A 57 -12.01 10.71 0.01
CA LEU A 57 -12.84 9.65 0.59
C LEU A 57 -14.31 10.05 0.65
N GLY A 58 -14.58 11.30 1.03
CA GLY A 58 -15.94 11.83 1.09
C GLY A 58 -16.68 11.71 -0.24
N SER A 59 -16.04 12.09 -1.35
CA SER A 59 -16.65 12.04 -2.67
C SER A 59 -16.90 10.59 -3.10
N LYS A 60 -15.92 9.71 -2.89
CA LYS A 60 -16.04 8.26 -3.12
C LYS A 60 -17.21 7.66 -2.35
N TRP A 61 -17.37 8.05 -1.08
CA TRP A 61 -18.44 7.52 -0.22
C TRP A 61 -19.81 8.11 -0.51
N VAL A 62 -19.89 9.35 -1.00
CA VAL A 62 -21.15 9.92 -1.50
C VAL A 62 -21.67 9.10 -2.68
N GLU A 63 -20.81 8.74 -3.62
CA GLU A 63 -21.19 7.89 -4.75
C GLU A 63 -21.78 6.56 -4.29
N LEU A 64 -21.09 5.86 -3.37
CA LEU A 64 -21.59 4.59 -2.80
C LEU A 64 -22.90 4.75 -2.01
N ALA A 65 -23.01 5.81 -1.20
CA ALA A 65 -24.17 6.06 -0.35
C ALA A 65 -25.42 6.52 -1.13
N THR A 66 -25.23 7.07 -2.33
CA THR A 66 -26.30 7.51 -3.23
C THR A 66 -26.62 6.49 -4.32
N ALA A 67 -25.95 5.34 -4.34
CA ALA A 67 -26.30 4.23 -5.22
C ALA A 67 -27.77 3.82 -5.01
N ASP A 68 -28.43 3.50 -6.11
CA ASP A 68 -29.86 3.13 -6.16
C ASP A 68 -30.20 2.06 -5.11
N GLU A 69 -31.34 2.18 -4.44
CA GLU A 69 -31.78 1.15 -3.46
C GLU A 69 -31.99 -0.21 -4.16
N ASP A 70 -32.35 -0.18 -5.44
CA ASP A 70 -32.49 -1.37 -6.28
C ASP A 70 -31.12 -1.94 -6.73
N ALA A 71 -29.99 -1.31 -6.39
CA ALA A 71 -28.65 -1.80 -6.74
C ALA A 71 -28.23 -3.05 -5.95
N GLY A 72 -28.99 -3.45 -4.92
CA GLY A 72 -28.71 -4.62 -4.09
C GLY A 72 -27.98 -4.28 -2.79
N ASN A 73 -27.21 -5.24 -2.27
CA ASN A 73 -26.51 -5.08 -0.99
C ASN A 73 -25.28 -4.18 -1.13
N ARG A 74 -25.02 -3.33 -0.13
CA ARG A 74 -23.75 -2.60 -0.04
C ARG A 74 -22.76 -3.35 0.81
N TYR A 75 -21.51 -3.44 0.36
CA TYR A 75 -20.42 -4.08 1.08
C TYR A 75 -19.26 -3.12 1.35
N LEU A 76 -18.56 -3.37 2.45
CA LEU A 76 -17.31 -2.71 2.82
C LEU A 76 -16.21 -3.77 2.89
N ILE A 77 -15.10 -3.55 2.20
CA ILE A 77 -13.88 -4.34 2.35
C ILE A 77 -12.84 -3.47 3.04
N ALA A 78 -12.42 -3.90 4.22
CA ALA A 78 -11.25 -3.39 4.92
C ALA A 78 -10.04 -4.17 4.42
N ASP A 79 -9.20 -3.51 3.62
CA ASP A 79 -8.01 -4.09 3.02
C ASP A 79 -6.82 -3.94 3.97
N ALA A 80 -6.30 -5.07 4.43
CA ALA A 80 -5.08 -5.20 5.20
C ALA A 80 -4.10 -6.19 4.53
N THR A 81 -4.13 -6.24 3.20
CA THR A 81 -3.28 -7.14 2.42
C THR A 81 -1.87 -6.59 2.25
N ASP A 82 -1.69 -5.26 2.35
CA ASP A 82 -0.42 -4.53 2.33
C ASP A 82 0.59 -5.11 1.31
N THR A 83 0.16 -5.21 0.05
CA THR A 83 0.89 -5.97 -0.98
C THR A 83 2.14 -5.26 -1.51
N GLU A 84 2.30 -3.98 -1.20
CA GLU A 84 3.46 -3.17 -1.57
C GLU A 84 4.73 -3.69 -0.85
N PRO A 85 5.77 -4.19 -1.57
CA PRO A 85 6.88 -4.96 -0.97
C PRO A 85 7.64 -4.30 0.18
N GLY A 86 7.68 -2.96 0.24
CA GLY A 86 8.37 -2.24 1.32
C GLY A 86 7.45 -1.79 2.45
N SER A 87 6.15 -2.04 2.36
CA SER A 87 5.16 -1.52 3.29
C SER A 87 4.99 -2.45 4.49
N PHE A 88 4.82 -1.85 5.67
CA PHE A 88 4.56 -2.54 6.93
C PHE A 88 3.50 -1.83 7.78
N ALA A 89 2.87 -0.79 7.21
CA ALA A 89 1.95 0.08 7.92
C ALA A 89 0.73 -0.67 8.45
N ASP A 90 0.10 -1.50 7.60
CA ASP A 90 -1.10 -2.23 7.99
C ASP A 90 -0.76 -3.30 9.03
N ARG A 91 0.37 -3.98 8.86
CA ARG A 91 0.85 -5.00 9.81
C ARG A 91 1.15 -4.39 11.18
N ALA A 92 1.79 -3.22 11.22
CA ALA A 92 2.01 -2.48 12.46
C ALA A 92 0.68 -2.08 13.11
N LEU A 93 -0.28 -1.61 12.31
CA LEU A 93 -1.60 -1.20 12.79
C LEU A 93 -2.40 -2.37 13.38
N LEU A 94 -2.40 -3.54 12.73
CA LEU A 94 -3.06 -4.75 13.25
C LEU A 94 -2.41 -5.25 14.55
N ARG A 95 -1.09 -5.08 14.73
CA ARG A 95 -0.38 -5.48 15.96
C ARG A 95 -0.61 -4.51 17.11
N GLN A 96 -0.55 -3.20 16.83
CA GLN A 96 -0.51 -2.17 17.86
C GLN A 96 -1.87 -1.55 18.16
N ASN A 97 -2.80 -1.55 17.20
CA ASN A 97 -4.12 -0.95 17.32
C ASN A 97 -5.25 -1.79 16.68
N PRO A 98 -5.36 -3.10 17.00
CA PRO A 98 -6.37 -3.97 16.39
C PRO A 98 -7.81 -3.52 16.68
N LEU A 99 -8.08 -3.02 17.90
CA LEU A 99 -9.41 -2.53 18.27
C LEU A 99 -9.76 -1.22 17.55
N GLY A 100 -8.78 -0.33 17.30
CA GLY A 100 -9.00 0.86 16.46
C GLY A 100 -9.34 0.51 15.02
N VAL A 101 -8.73 -0.56 14.46
CA VAL A 101 -9.11 -1.09 13.13
C VAL A 101 -10.57 -1.55 13.12
N ILE A 102 -10.98 -2.34 14.11
CA ILE A 102 -12.37 -2.82 14.24
C ILE A 102 -13.34 -1.64 14.41
N GLU A 103 -12.99 -0.66 15.25
CA GLU A 103 -13.77 0.55 15.46
C GLU A 103 -13.96 1.32 14.15
N GLY A 104 -12.87 1.48 13.37
CA GLY A 104 -12.89 2.07 12.04
C GLY A 104 -13.87 1.38 11.08
N ILE A 105 -13.87 0.04 11.06
CA ILE A 105 -14.80 -0.75 10.23
C ILE A 105 -16.25 -0.53 10.68
N VAL A 106 -16.53 -0.57 11.99
CA VAL A 106 -17.88 -0.38 12.54
C VAL A 106 -18.41 1.02 12.24
N VAL A 107 -17.58 2.04 12.43
CA VAL A 107 -17.94 3.44 12.15
C VAL A 107 -18.19 3.63 10.65
N ALA A 108 -17.31 3.12 9.79
CA ALA A 108 -17.47 3.19 8.34
C ALA A 108 -18.75 2.49 7.86
N ALA A 109 -19.04 1.30 8.40
CA ALA A 109 -20.27 0.57 8.10
C ALA A 109 -21.51 1.39 8.47
N ARG A 110 -21.48 2.12 9.59
CA ARG A 110 -22.56 3.02 9.98
C ARG A 110 -22.68 4.26 9.09
N VAL A 111 -21.56 4.83 8.61
CA VAL A 111 -21.58 5.95 7.67
C VAL A 111 -22.25 5.53 6.35
N LEU A 112 -21.91 4.35 5.85
CA LEU A 112 -22.34 3.83 4.54
C LEU A 112 -23.66 3.03 4.58
N GLY A 113 -24.18 2.74 5.79
CA GLY A 113 -25.34 1.88 5.96
C GLY A 113 -25.10 0.43 5.50
N VAL A 114 -23.88 -0.07 5.68
CA VAL A 114 -23.45 -1.44 5.34
C VAL A 114 -23.74 -2.38 6.51
N ARG A 115 -24.25 -3.59 6.21
CA ARG A 115 -24.53 -4.64 7.21
C ARG A 115 -23.51 -5.77 7.21
N GLU A 116 -22.75 -5.92 6.12
CA GLU A 116 -21.71 -6.95 5.97
C GLU A 116 -20.42 -6.29 5.50
N ALA A 117 -19.36 -6.48 6.29
CA ALA A 117 -18.02 -6.04 5.97
C ALA A 117 -17.07 -7.24 5.93
N PHE A 118 -16.02 -7.13 5.11
CA PHE A 118 -14.98 -8.12 4.99
C PHE A 118 -13.66 -7.50 5.41
N LEU A 119 -12.94 -8.13 6.32
CA LEU A 119 -11.56 -7.75 6.66
C LEU A 119 -10.61 -8.73 5.95
N ALA A 120 -10.00 -8.25 4.88
CA ALA A 120 -9.08 -9.02 4.06
C ALA A 120 -7.67 -8.92 4.63
N ILE A 121 -7.13 -10.06 5.09
CA ILE A 121 -5.82 -10.14 5.73
C ILE A 121 -4.94 -11.05 4.88
N ARG A 122 -3.72 -10.59 4.61
CA ARG A 122 -2.71 -11.36 3.89
C ARG A 122 -2.47 -12.73 4.56
N ARG A 123 -2.30 -13.80 3.78
CA ARG A 123 -2.12 -15.16 4.34
C ARG A 123 -0.94 -15.26 5.29
N SER A 124 0.19 -14.67 4.93
CA SER A 124 1.41 -14.65 5.75
C SER A 124 1.29 -13.88 7.07
N PHE A 125 0.21 -13.11 7.29
CA PHE A 125 -0.02 -12.36 8.52
C PHE A 125 -0.68 -13.22 9.61
N GLU A 126 -0.08 -14.37 9.93
CA GLU A 126 -0.69 -15.37 10.84
C GLU A 126 -0.86 -14.84 12.26
N THR A 127 0.15 -14.14 12.77
CA THR A 127 0.12 -13.51 14.10
C THR A 127 -0.95 -12.44 14.17
N GLU A 128 -1.05 -11.60 13.15
CA GLU A 128 -2.00 -10.49 13.08
C GLU A 128 -3.42 -11.02 12.96
N TYR A 129 -3.64 -12.04 12.13
CA TYR A 129 -4.92 -12.74 12.05
C TYR A 129 -5.36 -13.27 13.42
N GLY A 130 -4.43 -13.85 14.20
CA GLY A 130 -4.70 -14.30 15.57
C GLY A 130 -5.05 -13.14 16.53
N ILE A 131 -4.39 -11.99 16.41
CA ILE A 131 -4.68 -10.79 17.23
C ILE A 131 -6.07 -10.24 16.89
N VAL A 132 -6.37 -10.08 15.61
CA VAL A 132 -7.62 -9.50 15.11
C VAL A 132 -8.81 -10.38 15.43
N THR A 133 -8.69 -11.69 15.24
CA THR A 133 -9.79 -12.63 15.56
C THR A 133 -10.14 -12.62 17.04
N ARG A 134 -9.15 -12.54 17.94
CA ARG A 134 -9.41 -12.33 19.38
C ARG A 134 -10.06 -10.97 19.64
N SER A 135 -9.57 -9.91 19.00
CA SER A 135 -10.11 -8.55 19.16
C SER A 135 -11.55 -8.43 18.64
N LEU A 136 -11.91 -9.18 17.59
CA LEU A 136 -13.28 -9.28 17.09
C LEU A 136 -14.21 -9.98 18.10
N ALA A 137 -13.76 -11.05 18.74
CA ALA A 137 -14.53 -11.73 19.78
C ALA A 137 -14.78 -10.83 21.00
N GLU A 138 -13.77 -10.04 21.39
CA GLU A 138 -13.90 -9.00 22.43
C GLU A 138 -14.92 -7.93 22.02
N ALA A 139 -14.83 -7.42 20.79
CA ALA A 139 -15.73 -6.41 20.25
C ALA A 139 -17.19 -6.93 20.13
N GLU A 140 -17.38 -8.18 19.73
CA GLU A 140 -18.69 -8.84 19.71
C GLU A 140 -19.30 -8.94 21.12
N THR A 141 -18.51 -9.40 22.10
CA THR A 141 -18.94 -9.47 23.51
C THR A 141 -19.32 -8.10 24.08
N ALA A 142 -18.63 -7.04 23.63
CA ALA A 142 -18.92 -5.66 24.00
C ALA A 142 -20.08 -5.01 23.23
N GLY A 143 -20.73 -5.73 22.29
CA GLY A 143 -21.85 -5.21 21.50
C GLY A 143 -21.45 -4.23 20.39
N TRP A 144 -20.16 -4.14 20.03
CA TRP A 144 -19.71 -3.24 18.97
C TRP A 144 -20.20 -3.68 17.58
N LEU A 145 -20.47 -4.98 17.41
CA LEU A 145 -20.83 -5.60 16.12
C LEU A 145 -22.35 -5.76 15.91
N ASP A 146 -23.20 -5.23 16.80
CA ASP A 146 -24.67 -5.40 16.76
C ASP A 146 -25.34 -4.97 15.44
N ARG A 147 -24.68 -4.10 14.66
CA ARG A 147 -25.22 -3.52 13.41
C ARG A 147 -24.49 -3.98 12.15
N VAL A 148 -23.36 -4.66 12.28
CA VAL A 148 -22.52 -5.07 11.16
C VAL A 148 -21.83 -6.39 11.45
N SER A 149 -21.94 -7.34 10.53
CA SER A 149 -21.15 -8.57 10.56
C SER A 149 -19.80 -8.32 9.87
N ILE A 150 -18.70 -8.63 10.56
CA ILE A 150 -17.35 -8.53 10.00
C ILE A 150 -16.81 -9.95 9.76
N LYS A 151 -16.56 -10.30 8.50
CA LYS A 151 -15.97 -11.58 8.09
C LYS A 151 -14.48 -11.40 7.81
N CYS A 152 -13.61 -12.07 8.57
CA CYS A 152 -12.18 -12.09 8.28
C CYS A 152 -11.88 -13.11 7.17
N ILE A 153 -11.22 -12.66 6.10
CA ILE A 153 -10.83 -13.48 4.95
C ILE A 153 -9.30 -13.49 4.86
N ARG A 154 -8.70 -14.68 4.74
CA ARG A 154 -7.27 -14.83 4.44
C ARG A 154 -7.09 -14.86 2.92
N THR A 155 -6.39 -13.88 2.36
CA THR A 155 -6.14 -13.77 0.92
C THR A 155 -4.94 -14.62 0.48
N SER A 156 -4.42 -14.46 -0.75
CA SER A 156 -3.07 -14.94 -1.09
C SER A 156 -2.00 -13.91 -0.68
N ASP A 157 -0.73 -14.27 -0.85
CA ASP A 157 0.41 -13.36 -0.62
C ASP A 157 0.85 -12.63 -1.89
N ASP A 158 0.09 -12.77 -3.00
CA ASP A 158 0.47 -12.24 -4.30
C ASP A 158 0.15 -10.74 -4.41
N TYR A 159 0.98 -10.03 -5.16
CA TYR A 159 0.92 -8.58 -5.28
C TYR A 159 -0.42 -8.08 -5.83
N LEU A 160 -0.99 -8.83 -6.77
CA LEU A 160 -2.22 -8.51 -7.50
C LEU A 160 -3.44 -8.39 -6.61
N VAL A 161 -3.45 -9.03 -5.43
CA VAL A 161 -4.58 -8.93 -4.49
C VAL A 161 -4.79 -7.49 -4.01
N GLY A 162 -3.77 -6.62 -4.09
CA GLY A 162 -3.93 -5.20 -3.80
C GLY A 162 -4.73 -4.42 -4.85
N GLU A 163 -5.03 -5.00 -6.01
CA GLU A 163 -5.95 -4.41 -6.98
C GLU A 163 -7.40 -4.69 -6.54
N PRO A 164 -8.26 -3.66 -6.39
CA PRO A 164 -9.61 -3.83 -5.83
C PRO A 164 -10.44 -4.94 -6.49
N SER A 165 -10.45 -5.03 -7.83
CA SER A 165 -11.23 -6.07 -8.52
C SER A 165 -10.69 -7.48 -8.30
N ALA A 166 -9.37 -7.65 -8.15
CA ALA A 166 -8.74 -8.92 -7.79
C ALA A 166 -9.02 -9.31 -6.32
N LEU A 167 -9.12 -8.32 -5.43
CA LEU A 167 -9.52 -8.54 -4.04
C LEU A 167 -10.98 -9.02 -3.94
N LEU A 168 -11.88 -8.39 -4.71
CA LEU A 168 -13.28 -8.84 -4.81
C LEU A 168 -13.35 -10.30 -5.27
N ALA A 169 -12.65 -10.64 -6.36
CA ALA A 169 -12.54 -12.00 -6.87
C ALA A 169 -12.03 -12.99 -5.81
N THR A 170 -11.02 -12.60 -5.03
CA THR A 170 -10.49 -13.41 -3.92
C THR A 170 -11.56 -13.71 -2.87
N ILE A 171 -12.37 -12.71 -2.49
CA ILE A 171 -13.46 -12.87 -1.51
C ILE A 171 -14.60 -13.72 -2.10
N GLU A 172 -14.86 -13.61 -3.40
CA GLU A 172 -15.83 -14.43 -4.15
C GLU A 172 -15.36 -15.87 -4.36
N GLY A 173 -14.11 -16.21 -4.00
CA GLY A 173 -13.55 -17.56 -4.12
C GLY A 173 -13.11 -17.93 -5.53
N VAL A 174 -12.91 -16.94 -6.40
CA VAL A 174 -12.41 -17.11 -7.78
C VAL A 174 -10.98 -16.57 -7.90
N GLU A 175 -10.34 -16.83 -9.04
CA GLU A 175 -8.96 -16.42 -9.28
C GLU A 175 -8.79 -14.89 -9.23
N ALA A 176 -7.76 -14.42 -8.51
CA ALA A 176 -7.50 -13.01 -8.25
C ALA A 176 -6.91 -12.28 -9.47
N LEU A 177 -7.73 -12.09 -10.50
CA LEU A 177 -7.36 -11.38 -11.72
C LEU A 177 -7.96 -9.97 -11.74
N PRO A 178 -7.17 -8.93 -12.10
CA PRO A 178 -7.69 -7.59 -12.26
C PRO A 178 -8.56 -7.52 -13.52
N LEU A 179 -9.87 -7.56 -13.33
CA LEU A 179 -10.87 -7.43 -14.40
C LEU A 179 -11.41 -5.99 -14.46
N PRO A 180 -11.85 -5.51 -15.64
CA PRO A 180 -12.46 -4.19 -15.81
C PRO A 180 -13.87 -4.18 -15.20
N ARG A 181 -13.92 -4.09 -13.87
CA ARG A 181 -15.13 -4.04 -13.04
C ARG A 181 -14.93 -2.95 -12.02
N ASP A 182 -15.81 -1.95 -12.04
CA ASP A 182 -15.83 -0.91 -11.00
C ASP A 182 -16.53 -1.46 -9.75
N PRO A 183 -15.83 -1.63 -8.61
CA PRO A 183 -16.43 -2.15 -7.38
C PRO A 183 -17.61 -1.31 -6.87
N ALA A 184 -17.60 0.01 -7.11
CA ALA A 184 -18.66 0.90 -6.64
C ALA A 184 -19.96 0.71 -7.43
N ILE A 185 -19.88 0.19 -8.65
CA ILE A 185 -21.04 -0.15 -9.48
C ILE A 185 -21.33 -1.63 -9.34
N ASN A 186 -20.45 -2.48 -9.88
CA ASN A 186 -20.56 -3.92 -9.88
C ASN A 186 -19.61 -4.46 -8.79
N GLY A 187 -20.04 -4.46 -7.54
CA GLY A 187 -19.25 -4.92 -6.40
C GLY A 187 -19.55 -6.38 -6.02
N LEU A 188 -19.12 -6.83 -4.83
CA LEU A 188 -19.16 -8.24 -4.40
C LEU A 188 -20.47 -8.98 -4.72
N PHE A 189 -20.34 -10.19 -5.24
CA PHE A 189 -21.46 -11.08 -5.58
C PHE A 189 -22.40 -10.51 -6.66
N ALA A 190 -21.95 -9.51 -7.42
CA ALA A 190 -22.65 -9.10 -8.63
C ALA A 190 -22.50 -10.17 -9.71
N GLY A 191 -23.60 -10.47 -10.40
CA GLY A 191 -23.61 -11.43 -11.49
C GLY A 191 -24.91 -11.38 -12.29
N ASP A 192 -24.86 -11.89 -13.52
CA ASP A 192 -26.01 -11.90 -14.45
C ASP A 192 -27.21 -12.65 -13.86
N GLU A 193 -26.99 -13.61 -12.97
CA GLU A 193 -28.03 -14.41 -12.32
C GLU A 193 -28.76 -13.69 -11.18
N THR A 194 -28.12 -12.71 -10.52
CA THR A 194 -28.70 -12.03 -9.34
C THR A 194 -29.38 -10.71 -9.70
N ALA A 195 -29.17 -10.18 -10.91
CA ALA A 195 -29.56 -8.84 -11.36
C ALA A 195 -29.11 -7.68 -10.43
N SER A 196 -28.34 -7.98 -9.38
CA SER A 196 -27.95 -7.08 -8.31
C SER A 196 -26.51 -6.65 -8.53
N ARG A 197 -26.28 -5.34 -8.54
CA ARG A 197 -24.94 -4.77 -8.80
C ARG A 197 -24.06 -4.77 -7.56
N ASN A 198 -24.66 -4.82 -6.37
CA ASN A 198 -24.01 -4.91 -5.06
C ASN A 198 -22.84 -3.93 -4.84
N PRO A 199 -23.08 -2.60 -4.83
CA PRO A 199 -22.05 -1.59 -4.68
C PRO A 199 -21.09 -1.89 -3.51
N THR A 200 -19.79 -1.90 -3.78
CA THR A 200 -18.76 -2.24 -2.81
C THR A 200 -17.68 -1.17 -2.77
N THR A 201 -17.27 -0.77 -1.56
CA THR A 201 -16.04 0.03 -1.39
C THR A 201 -14.94 -0.78 -0.75
N VAL A 202 -13.72 -0.57 -1.23
CA VAL A 202 -12.48 -1.11 -0.66
C VAL A 202 -11.71 0.04 -0.02
N GLU A 203 -11.34 -0.09 1.24
CA GLU A 203 -10.55 0.91 1.97
C GLU A 203 -9.42 0.24 2.74
N SER A 204 -8.22 0.83 2.69
CA SER A 204 -7.15 0.40 3.61
C SER A 204 -7.58 0.54 5.07
N ILE A 205 -7.11 -0.35 5.93
CA ILE A 205 -7.42 -0.27 7.36
C ILE A 205 -6.95 1.07 7.98
N GLU A 206 -5.86 1.65 7.49
CA GLU A 206 -5.39 2.97 7.94
C GLU A 206 -6.39 4.09 7.61
N THR A 207 -7.03 4.04 6.42
CA THR A 207 -8.13 4.95 6.07
C THR A 207 -9.27 4.83 7.08
N LEU A 208 -9.64 3.60 7.45
CA LEU A 208 -10.78 3.34 8.34
C LEU A 208 -10.52 3.81 9.78
N VAL A 209 -9.29 3.66 10.29
CA VAL A 209 -8.92 4.25 11.60
C VAL A 209 -8.97 5.77 11.56
N ASN A 210 -8.54 6.40 10.45
CA ASN A 210 -8.71 7.84 10.26
C ASN A 210 -10.19 8.26 10.25
N VAL A 211 -11.10 7.45 9.69
CA VAL A 211 -12.54 7.71 9.73
C VAL A 211 -13.09 7.70 11.15
N ALA A 212 -12.71 6.71 11.98
CA ALA A 212 -13.09 6.69 13.39
C ALA A 212 -12.60 7.95 14.12
N ALA A 213 -11.34 8.35 13.89
CA ALA A 213 -10.77 9.56 14.49
C ALA A 213 -11.50 10.84 14.06
N VAL A 214 -11.91 10.95 12.78
CA VAL A 214 -12.72 12.07 12.27
C VAL A 214 -14.09 12.11 12.92
N VAL A 215 -14.75 10.96 13.10
CA VAL A 215 -16.09 10.91 13.71
C VAL A 215 -16.04 11.26 15.20
N LEU A 216 -14.98 10.86 15.89
CA LEU A 216 -14.76 11.18 17.29
C LEU A 216 -14.46 12.67 17.51
N ASN A 217 -13.51 13.22 16.75
CA ASN A 217 -12.96 14.57 17.02
C ASN A 217 -13.57 15.68 16.14
N GLY A 218 -14.32 15.31 15.10
CA GLY A 218 -14.90 16.22 14.12
C GLY A 218 -14.00 16.53 12.93
N SER A 219 -14.61 16.99 11.83
CA SER A 219 -13.92 17.28 10.57
C SER A 219 -12.84 18.37 10.69
N ALA A 220 -13.10 19.40 11.51
CA ALA A 220 -12.17 20.51 11.74
C ALA A 220 -10.88 20.06 12.43
N TRP A 221 -10.95 19.01 13.27
CA TRP A 221 -9.76 18.45 13.93
C TRP A 221 -8.79 17.87 12.91
N LEU A 222 -9.28 17.03 11.97
CA LEU A 222 -8.42 16.46 10.92
C LEU A 222 -7.86 17.57 10.01
N ARG A 223 -8.69 18.56 9.65
CA ARG A 223 -8.29 19.74 8.85
C ARG A 223 -7.27 20.64 9.54
N GLY A 224 -7.16 20.57 10.87
CA GLY A 224 -6.15 21.27 11.65
C GLY A 224 -4.77 20.63 11.59
N MET A 225 -4.65 19.44 11.00
CA MET A 225 -3.40 18.71 10.79
C MET A 225 -3.13 18.53 9.31
N GLY A 226 -1.87 18.47 8.94
CA GLY A 226 -1.47 18.21 7.57
C GLY A 226 -1.50 19.48 6.71
N THR A 227 -1.61 19.29 5.39
CA THR A 227 -1.72 20.40 4.45
C THR A 227 -3.20 20.68 4.10
N PRO A 228 -3.52 21.84 3.46
CA PRO A 228 -4.87 22.12 3.01
C PRO A 228 -5.47 21.08 2.05
N VAL A 229 -4.60 20.41 1.25
CA VAL A 229 -5.00 19.39 0.27
C VAL A 229 -4.94 17.98 0.86
N SER A 230 -4.01 17.76 1.78
CA SER A 230 -3.67 16.45 2.34
C SER A 230 -3.72 16.52 3.87
N PRO A 231 -4.93 16.52 4.47
CA PRO A 231 -5.08 16.65 5.92
C PRO A 231 -4.77 15.35 6.68
N GLY A 232 -4.45 15.50 7.96
CA GLY A 232 -4.24 14.41 8.91
C GLY A 232 -2.88 13.72 8.84
N ASN A 233 -2.79 12.57 9.52
CA ASN A 233 -1.57 11.78 9.63
C ASN A 233 -1.57 10.58 8.69
N LEU A 234 -0.38 10.07 8.40
CA LEU A 234 -0.18 8.79 7.74
C LEU A 234 0.93 7.95 8.38
N LEU A 235 0.87 6.63 8.20
CA LEU A 235 1.93 5.71 8.62
C LEU A 235 3.04 5.61 7.56
N CYS A 236 4.27 5.80 7.99
CA CYS A 236 5.46 5.71 7.15
C CYS A 236 6.27 4.49 7.55
N THR A 237 6.53 3.58 6.61
CA THR A 237 7.47 2.48 6.83
C THR A 237 8.87 2.93 6.42
N ILE A 238 9.86 2.84 7.32
CA ILE A 238 11.24 3.27 7.07
C ILE A 238 12.17 2.05 7.06
N THR A 239 12.87 1.84 5.95
CA THR A 239 13.82 0.73 5.76
C THR A 239 15.07 1.15 4.97
N GLY A 240 16.05 0.25 4.85
CA GLY A 240 17.25 0.45 4.05
C GLY A 240 18.42 1.01 4.88
N ASP A 241 19.15 1.96 4.33
CA ASP A 241 20.36 2.54 4.93
C ASP A 241 20.05 3.53 6.08
N VAL A 242 19.38 3.03 7.12
CA VAL A 242 18.99 3.75 8.35
C VAL A 242 19.46 2.98 9.60
N ASN A 243 19.52 3.64 10.75
CA ASN A 243 20.00 3.02 12.00
C ASN A 243 19.01 1.98 12.58
N ARG A 244 17.71 2.22 12.44
CA ARG A 244 16.65 1.29 12.82
C ARG A 244 15.53 1.31 11.77
N HIS A 245 14.98 0.14 11.48
CA HIS A 245 13.82 -0.03 10.63
C HIS A 245 12.55 0.09 11.50
N GLY A 246 11.46 0.62 10.96
CA GLY A 246 10.23 0.75 11.74
C GLY A 246 9.09 1.38 10.97
N VAL A 247 7.99 1.60 11.70
CA VAL A 247 6.84 2.37 11.22
C VAL A 247 6.65 3.55 12.15
N VAL A 248 6.47 4.73 11.59
CA VAL A 248 6.24 5.98 12.34
C VAL A 248 4.97 6.66 11.85
N GLU A 249 4.17 7.18 12.77
CA GLU A 249 3.03 8.03 12.45
C GLU A 249 3.50 9.47 12.23
N MET A 250 3.19 10.03 11.06
CA MET A 250 3.67 11.34 10.66
C MET A 250 2.52 12.21 10.16
N GLU A 251 2.49 13.45 10.63
CA GLU A 251 1.61 14.48 10.08
C GLU A 251 2.02 14.79 8.63
N LEU A 252 1.05 14.81 7.71
CA LEU A 252 1.30 15.13 6.32
C LEU A 252 1.88 16.55 6.15
N GLY A 253 2.71 16.75 5.14
CA GLY A 253 3.37 18.04 4.89
C GLY A 253 4.65 18.27 5.69
N ARG A 254 4.97 17.45 6.71
CA ARG A 254 6.32 17.40 7.30
C ARG A 254 7.36 17.03 6.24
N ARG A 255 8.62 17.41 6.40
CA ARG A 255 9.64 17.08 5.39
C ARG A 255 9.90 15.58 5.40
N LEU A 256 10.09 14.98 4.22
CA LEU A 256 10.41 13.56 4.09
C LEU A 256 11.65 13.17 4.90
N VAL A 257 12.70 13.99 4.89
CA VAL A 257 13.91 13.77 5.70
C VAL A 257 13.59 13.64 7.19
N ASP A 258 12.66 14.43 7.72
CA ASP A 258 12.27 14.37 9.13
C ASP A 258 11.57 13.04 9.45
N ALA A 259 10.74 12.53 8.54
CA ALA A 259 10.09 11.22 8.68
C ALA A 259 11.11 10.08 8.74
N ILE A 260 12.12 10.13 7.87
CA ILE A 260 13.18 9.14 7.81
C ILE A 260 14.09 9.24 9.04
N GLU A 261 14.43 10.43 9.50
CA GLU A 261 15.25 10.61 10.70
C GLU A 261 14.51 10.11 11.96
N GLU A 262 13.22 10.42 12.09
CA GLU A 262 12.40 10.00 13.23
C GLU A 262 12.13 8.49 13.23
N GLY A 263 11.56 7.95 12.16
CA GLY A 263 11.24 6.51 12.07
C GLY A 263 12.47 5.63 11.86
N GLY A 264 13.52 6.17 11.25
CA GLY A 264 14.78 5.47 10.97
C GLY A 264 15.82 5.55 12.09
N CYS A 265 15.58 6.35 13.13
CA CYS A 265 16.59 6.76 14.12
C CYS A 265 17.85 7.36 13.45
N GLY A 266 17.67 8.12 12.38
CA GLY A 266 18.73 8.71 11.56
C GLY A 266 19.30 7.78 10.48
N PHE A 267 20.08 8.38 9.57
CA PHE A 267 20.80 7.67 8.51
C PHE A 267 22.04 6.94 9.05
N LEU A 268 22.51 5.93 8.32
CA LEU A 268 23.80 5.31 8.60
C LEU A 268 24.95 6.32 8.41
N PRO A 269 25.81 6.58 9.43
CA PRO A 269 26.85 7.61 9.33
C PRO A 269 27.84 7.44 8.17
N ALA A 270 28.14 6.18 7.82
CA ALA A 270 29.08 5.85 6.74
C ALA A 270 28.39 5.69 5.37
N SER A 271 27.06 5.78 5.29
CA SER A 271 26.27 5.60 4.06
C SER A 271 25.23 6.73 3.93
N PRO A 272 25.66 7.95 3.56
CA PRO A 272 24.73 9.07 3.44
C PRO A 272 23.72 8.81 2.30
N PRO A 273 22.49 9.32 2.40
CA PRO A 273 21.39 8.92 1.51
C PRO A 273 21.60 9.42 0.08
N LYS A 274 21.74 8.51 -0.89
CA LYS A 274 21.77 8.81 -2.33
C LYS A 274 20.36 9.02 -2.88
N ALA A 275 19.46 8.12 -2.49
CA ALA A 275 18.10 8.04 -3.02
C ALA A 275 17.12 7.45 -2.00
N VAL A 276 15.84 7.73 -2.20
CA VAL A 276 14.73 7.10 -1.47
C VAL A 276 13.67 6.67 -2.47
N LEU A 277 13.13 5.48 -2.30
CA LEU A 277 11.93 5.02 -2.98
C LEU A 277 10.78 4.92 -1.98
N SER A 278 9.57 5.32 -2.39
CA SER A 278 8.35 5.04 -1.62
C SER A 278 7.66 3.81 -2.22
N GLY A 279 8.04 2.63 -1.75
CA GLY A 279 7.68 1.37 -2.37
C GLY A 279 8.32 1.17 -3.76
N VAL A 280 7.85 0.18 -4.49
CA VAL A 280 8.26 -0.18 -5.86
C VAL A 280 7.41 0.52 -6.93
N SER A 281 6.43 1.31 -6.49
CA SER A 281 5.40 1.93 -7.32
C SER A 281 5.57 3.45 -7.51
N SER A 282 6.64 4.03 -6.96
CA SER A 282 6.87 5.49 -6.97
C SER A 282 8.18 5.86 -7.67
N PRO A 283 8.23 7.01 -8.39
CA PRO A 283 9.49 7.56 -8.89
C PRO A 283 10.51 7.79 -7.77
N VAL A 284 11.79 7.64 -8.11
CA VAL A 284 12.90 7.84 -7.17
C VAL A 284 13.06 9.29 -6.73
N LEU A 285 13.25 9.48 -5.43
CA LEU A 285 13.58 10.76 -4.81
C LEU A 285 15.09 10.81 -4.57
N THR A 286 15.79 11.68 -5.29
CA THR A 286 17.22 11.91 -5.06
C THR A 286 17.46 12.67 -3.76
N ARG A 287 18.68 12.61 -3.23
CA ARG A 287 19.11 13.36 -2.04
C ARG A 287 18.64 14.82 -2.02
N SER A 288 18.72 15.53 -3.14
CA SER A 288 18.34 16.94 -3.25
C SER A 288 16.84 17.20 -3.07
N ARG A 289 16.00 16.16 -3.11
CA ARG A 289 14.54 16.24 -2.99
C ARG A 289 14.01 15.78 -1.63
N LEU A 290 14.86 15.29 -0.72
CA LEU A 290 14.41 14.75 0.58
C LEU A 290 13.84 15.82 1.53
N ALA A 291 14.07 17.10 1.27
CA ALA A 291 13.43 18.19 2.00
C ALA A 291 11.98 18.47 1.54
N ALA A 292 11.49 17.78 0.49
CA ALA A 292 10.13 17.97 -0.01
C ALA A 292 9.09 17.63 1.08
N PRO A 293 7.97 18.39 1.14
CA PRO A 293 6.87 18.06 2.03
C PRO A 293 6.29 16.68 1.70
N MET A 294 6.23 15.81 2.69
CA MET A 294 5.64 14.48 2.62
C MET A 294 4.11 14.61 2.59
N SER A 295 3.60 14.90 1.40
CA SER A 295 2.19 15.03 1.05
C SER A 295 2.03 14.70 -0.43
N TRP A 296 0.81 14.41 -0.87
CA TRP A 296 0.59 14.06 -2.29
C TRP A 296 0.99 15.21 -3.22
N GLU A 297 0.59 16.44 -2.91
CA GLU A 297 0.98 17.61 -3.70
C GLU A 297 2.45 18.00 -3.52
N GLY A 298 3.03 17.81 -2.33
CA GLY A 298 4.42 18.15 -2.06
C GLY A 298 5.42 17.26 -2.80
N LEU A 299 5.16 15.95 -2.85
CA LEU A 299 5.99 15.02 -3.63
C LEU A 299 5.73 15.11 -5.13
N ALA A 300 4.48 15.35 -5.54
CA ALA A 300 4.14 15.61 -6.94
C ALA A 300 4.90 16.83 -7.49
N ALA A 301 5.05 17.89 -6.70
CA ALA A 301 5.77 19.10 -7.07
C ALA A 301 7.26 18.86 -7.38
N VAL A 302 7.86 17.77 -6.87
CA VAL A 302 9.24 17.36 -7.15
C VAL A 302 9.33 16.15 -8.09
N GLY A 303 8.25 15.84 -8.82
CA GLY A 303 8.20 14.77 -9.82
C GLY A 303 8.20 13.37 -9.23
N ALA A 304 7.77 13.21 -7.98
CA ALA A 304 7.57 11.93 -7.31
C ALA A 304 6.10 11.75 -6.90
N ASN A 305 5.77 10.65 -6.25
CA ASN A 305 4.48 10.48 -5.61
C ASN A 305 4.67 9.82 -4.24
N LEU A 306 3.66 9.94 -3.36
CA LEU A 306 3.76 9.44 -1.99
C LEU A 306 3.62 7.92 -1.88
N GLY A 307 2.95 7.27 -2.85
CA GLY A 307 2.66 5.84 -2.79
C GLY A 307 2.02 5.43 -1.45
N ARG A 308 2.53 4.34 -0.87
CA ARG A 308 2.17 3.85 0.48
C ARG A 308 3.08 4.38 1.61
N ALA A 309 3.86 5.43 1.36
CA ALA A 309 4.90 5.93 2.27
C ALA A 309 5.83 4.83 2.83
N ALA A 310 6.15 3.86 1.98
CA ALA A 310 7.08 2.78 2.27
C ALA A 310 8.50 3.19 1.87
N PHE A 311 9.11 4.08 2.65
CA PHE A 311 10.40 4.69 2.35
C PHE A 311 11.56 3.71 2.55
N ARG A 312 12.17 3.28 1.45
CA ARG A 312 13.44 2.54 1.45
C ARG A 312 14.58 3.48 1.06
N VAL A 313 15.54 3.64 1.98
CA VAL A 313 16.71 4.50 1.82
C VAL A 313 17.85 3.72 1.17
N TYR A 314 18.46 4.31 0.14
CA TYR A 314 19.63 3.80 -0.55
C TYR A 314 20.79 4.78 -0.35
N GLY A 315 21.91 4.31 0.17
CA GLY A 315 23.09 5.13 0.40
C GLY A 315 23.99 5.30 -0.83
N GLU A 316 25.08 6.03 -0.65
CA GLU A 316 25.98 6.45 -1.74
C GLU A 316 26.56 5.30 -2.56
N SER A 317 26.81 4.16 -1.93
CA SER A 317 27.35 2.96 -2.59
C SER A 317 26.30 2.15 -3.37
N SER A 318 25.01 2.49 -3.26
CA SER A 318 23.96 1.75 -3.95
C SER A 318 24.02 1.96 -5.46
N ASP A 319 24.03 0.86 -6.20
CA ASP A 319 23.85 0.85 -7.65
C ASP A 319 22.36 0.97 -7.99
N MET A 320 21.95 2.12 -8.50
CA MET A 320 20.53 2.36 -8.76
C MET A 320 20.02 1.56 -9.96
N PHE A 321 20.88 1.14 -10.91
CA PHE A 321 20.47 0.26 -12.01
C PHE A 321 20.23 -1.18 -11.51
N ALA A 322 21.02 -1.63 -10.53
CA ALA A 322 20.74 -2.88 -9.81
C ALA A 322 19.38 -2.81 -9.09
N VAL A 323 19.08 -1.70 -8.40
CA VAL A 323 17.77 -1.47 -7.77
C VAL A 323 16.63 -1.49 -8.80
N ALA A 324 16.81 -0.85 -9.96
CA ALA A 324 15.83 -0.90 -11.04
C ALA A 324 15.61 -2.33 -11.56
N HIS A 325 16.67 -3.13 -11.69
CA HIS A 325 16.58 -4.54 -12.07
C HIS A 325 15.80 -5.37 -11.03
N GLU A 326 16.10 -5.20 -9.74
CA GLU A 326 15.41 -5.90 -8.64
C GLU A 326 13.90 -5.65 -8.68
N ILE A 327 13.50 -4.38 -8.84
CA ILE A 327 12.11 -3.95 -8.91
C ILE A 327 11.43 -4.44 -10.19
N ALA A 328 12.10 -4.30 -11.35
CA ALA A 328 11.56 -4.77 -12.61
C ALA A 328 11.32 -6.28 -12.60
N GLY A 329 12.26 -7.05 -12.05
CA GLY A 329 12.12 -8.48 -11.88
C GLY A 329 10.99 -8.87 -10.95
N TYR A 330 10.81 -8.15 -9.83
CA TYR A 330 9.65 -8.34 -8.96
C TYR A 330 8.33 -8.14 -9.71
N LEU A 331 8.15 -6.99 -10.37
CA LEU A 331 6.91 -6.65 -11.06
C LEU A 331 6.63 -7.57 -12.26
N TYR A 332 7.67 -8.02 -12.97
CA TYR A 332 7.53 -9.02 -14.04
C TYR A 332 7.00 -10.36 -13.51
N VAL A 333 7.53 -10.83 -12.38
CA VAL A 333 7.08 -12.07 -11.73
C VAL A 333 5.65 -11.93 -11.22
N GLU A 334 5.28 -10.76 -10.69
CA GLU A 334 3.94 -10.46 -10.19
C GLU A 334 2.91 -10.09 -11.28
N SER A 335 3.34 -9.89 -12.53
CA SER A 335 2.42 -9.63 -13.64
C SER A 335 1.53 -10.85 -13.92
N CYS A 336 0.20 -10.66 -13.84
CA CYS A 336 -0.82 -11.69 -14.05
C CYS A 336 -0.80 -12.34 -15.45
N GLY A 337 -0.23 -11.66 -16.45
CA GLY A 337 -0.15 -12.18 -17.82
C GLY A 337 -1.30 -11.82 -18.75
N LEU A 338 -2.35 -11.15 -18.26
CA LEU A 338 -3.51 -10.76 -19.08
C LEU A 338 -3.16 -9.82 -20.23
N CYS A 339 -2.24 -8.87 -20.00
CA CYS A 339 -1.83 -7.88 -21.00
C CYS A 339 -0.50 -8.32 -21.64
N PRO A 340 -0.44 -8.67 -22.94
CA PRO A 340 0.81 -9.05 -23.59
C PRO A 340 1.90 -7.97 -23.48
N ALA A 341 1.55 -6.69 -23.66
CA ALA A 341 2.49 -5.57 -23.52
C ALA A 341 3.12 -5.50 -22.11
N CYS A 342 2.31 -5.71 -21.07
CA CYS A 342 2.80 -5.78 -19.70
C CYS A 342 3.70 -7.01 -19.51
N LYS A 343 3.23 -8.21 -19.85
CA LYS A 343 3.94 -9.45 -19.50
C LYS A 343 5.26 -9.59 -20.24
N PHE A 344 5.24 -9.46 -21.56
CA PHE A 344 6.45 -9.58 -22.37
C PHE A 344 7.33 -8.34 -22.22
N GLY A 345 6.73 -7.15 -22.20
CA GLY A 345 7.49 -5.90 -22.08
C GLY A 345 8.21 -5.74 -20.74
N SER A 346 7.58 -6.13 -19.63
CA SER A 346 8.26 -6.13 -18.32
C SER A 346 9.39 -7.17 -18.25
N GLY A 347 9.22 -8.32 -18.92
CA GLY A 347 10.27 -9.32 -19.08
C GLY A 347 11.47 -8.76 -19.86
N GLU A 348 11.23 -8.10 -20.98
CA GLU A 348 12.28 -7.47 -21.77
C GLU A 348 12.97 -6.33 -21.02
N VAL A 349 12.22 -5.45 -20.34
CA VAL A 349 12.78 -4.40 -19.45
C VAL A 349 13.73 -5.01 -18.43
N THR A 350 13.31 -6.09 -17.77
CA THR A 350 14.14 -6.79 -16.78
C THR A 350 15.38 -7.40 -17.42
N ALA A 351 15.24 -8.00 -18.62
CA ALA A 351 16.36 -8.59 -19.35
C ALA A 351 17.41 -7.55 -19.78
N TYR A 352 16.98 -6.37 -20.26
CA TYR A 352 17.88 -5.27 -20.61
C TYR A 352 18.65 -4.79 -19.38
N LEU A 353 17.94 -4.54 -18.27
CA LEU A 353 18.56 -4.14 -17.00
C LEU A 353 19.53 -5.21 -16.48
N ALA A 354 19.20 -6.50 -16.59
CA ALA A 354 20.08 -7.59 -16.17
C ALA A 354 21.41 -7.57 -16.94
N ARG A 355 21.37 -7.40 -18.27
CA ARG A 355 22.58 -7.32 -19.10
C ARG A 355 23.44 -6.11 -18.75
N LEU A 356 22.79 -4.95 -18.59
CA LEU A 356 23.44 -3.71 -18.17
C LEU A 356 24.15 -3.93 -16.82
N VAL A 357 23.43 -4.34 -15.78
CA VAL A 357 23.98 -4.55 -14.43
C VAL A 357 25.11 -5.58 -14.40
N ALA A 358 25.02 -6.63 -15.22
CA ALA A 358 26.05 -7.65 -15.38
C ALA A 358 27.32 -7.18 -16.10
N GLY A 359 27.37 -5.97 -16.67
CA GLY A 359 28.52 -5.48 -17.45
C GLY A 359 28.67 -6.16 -18.81
N VAL A 360 27.60 -6.77 -19.34
CA VAL A 360 27.58 -7.38 -20.69
C VAL A 360 26.61 -6.68 -21.64
N GLY A 361 25.96 -5.62 -21.16
CA GLY A 361 25.05 -4.77 -21.92
C GLY A 361 25.78 -3.70 -22.73
N SER A 362 25.08 -3.14 -23.71
CA SER A 362 25.59 -2.14 -24.64
C SER A 362 24.70 -0.90 -24.67
N ARG A 363 25.15 0.16 -25.35
CA ARG A 363 24.30 1.34 -25.62
C ARG A 363 22.97 0.96 -26.29
N ARG A 364 22.98 -0.06 -27.16
CA ARG A 364 21.77 -0.56 -27.82
C ARG A 364 20.77 -1.17 -26.84
N ASP A 365 21.24 -1.81 -25.77
CA ASP A 365 20.36 -2.33 -24.71
C ASP A 365 19.71 -1.19 -23.94
N LEU A 366 20.43 -0.10 -23.69
CA LEU A 366 19.88 1.10 -23.04
C LEU A 366 18.82 1.79 -23.92
N GLU A 367 19.05 1.88 -25.23
CA GLU A 367 18.06 2.40 -26.20
C GLU A 367 16.82 1.52 -26.28
N ALA A 368 17.01 0.19 -26.34
CA ALA A 368 15.92 -0.77 -26.38
C ALA A 368 15.10 -0.77 -25.09
N LEU A 369 15.75 -0.61 -23.94
CA LEU A 369 15.10 -0.40 -22.64
C LEU A 369 14.17 0.83 -22.68
N GLY A 370 14.67 1.97 -23.16
CA GLY A 370 13.87 3.19 -23.30
C GLY A 370 12.67 3.00 -24.24
N GLY A 371 12.88 2.36 -25.40
CA GLY A 371 11.81 2.04 -26.34
C GLY A 371 10.75 1.10 -25.74
N ARG A 372 11.16 0.13 -24.92
CA ARG A 372 10.22 -0.79 -24.28
C ARG A 372 9.40 -0.12 -23.17
N LEU A 373 10.03 0.73 -22.35
CA LEU A 373 9.34 1.51 -21.33
C LEU A 373 8.24 2.41 -21.92
N ALA A 374 8.39 2.87 -23.17
CA ALA A 374 7.38 3.66 -23.86
C ALA A 374 6.11 2.87 -24.24
N THR A 375 6.20 1.53 -24.35
CA THR A 375 5.11 0.66 -24.86
C THR A 375 4.62 -0.38 -23.83
N VAL A 376 5.31 -0.55 -22.70
CA VAL A 376 4.95 -1.55 -21.68
C VAL A 376 3.56 -1.34 -21.07
N THR A 377 3.03 -0.12 -21.17
CA THR A 377 1.70 0.27 -20.66
C THR A 377 0.58 0.10 -21.68
N ASP A 378 0.86 -0.35 -22.91
CA ASP A 378 -0.15 -0.42 -23.97
C ASP A 378 -1.26 -1.40 -23.60
N SER A 379 -2.50 -0.93 -23.67
CA SER A 379 -3.71 -1.72 -23.30
C SER A 379 -3.70 -2.28 -21.87
N ALA A 380 -3.01 -1.62 -20.94
CA ALA A 380 -2.94 -2.03 -19.53
C ALA A 380 -4.33 -2.11 -18.89
N GLN A 381 -4.61 -3.24 -18.21
CA GLN A 381 -5.84 -3.47 -17.44
C GLN A 381 -5.71 -3.07 -15.95
N CYS A 382 -4.48 -2.88 -15.46
CA CYS A 382 -4.19 -2.45 -14.09
C CYS A 382 -2.98 -1.50 -14.04
N ALA A 383 -2.63 -1.02 -12.85
CA ALA A 383 -1.58 -0.01 -12.68
C ALA A 383 -0.15 -0.59 -12.77
N LEU A 384 0.04 -1.90 -12.61
CA LEU A 384 1.36 -2.56 -12.56
C LEU A 384 2.34 -2.12 -13.67
N PRO A 385 2.01 -2.18 -14.99
CA PRO A 385 2.96 -1.75 -16.03
C PRO A 385 3.28 -0.26 -15.96
N THR A 386 2.34 0.58 -15.52
CA THR A 386 2.57 2.01 -15.30
C THR A 386 3.57 2.23 -14.18
N ARG A 387 3.44 1.48 -13.07
CA ARG A 387 4.38 1.52 -11.94
C ARG A 387 5.79 1.13 -12.35
N LEU A 388 5.92 0.03 -13.09
CA LEU A 388 7.20 -0.40 -13.67
C LEU A 388 7.83 0.73 -14.51
N ARG A 389 7.05 1.33 -15.42
CA ARG A 389 7.53 2.41 -16.27
C ARG A 389 8.00 3.60 -15.44
N GLU A 390 7.22 4.04 -14.47
CA GLU A 390 7.49 5.20 -13.63
C GLU A 390 8.79 5.02 -12.83
N VAL A 391 8.93 3.92 -12.08
CA VAL A 391 10.08 3.69 -11.22
C VAL A 391 11.37 3.52 -12.04
N VAL A 392 11.35 2.69 -13.09
CA VAL A 392 12.55 2.43 -13.91
C VAL A 392 12.97 3.67 -14.67
N SER A 393 12.04 4.39 -15.31
CA SER A 393 12.36 5.61 -16.05
C SER A 393 12.91 6.70 -15.13
N SER A 394 12.34 6.83 -13.92
CA SER A 394 12.82 7.83 -12.96
C SER A 394 14.25 7.57 -12.51
N ILE A 395 14.62 6.29 -12.29
CA ILE A 395 15.99 5.90 -11.94
C ILE A 395 16.95 6.20 -13.08
N MET A 396 16.58 5.84 -14.32
CA MET A 396 17.41 6.11 -15.49
C MET A 396 17.69 7.59 -15.68
N TRP A 397 16.69 8.45 -15.45
CA TRP A 397 16.85 9.91 -15.58
C TRP A 397 17.58 10.55 -14.40
N ALA A 398 17.38 10.04 -13.18
CA ALA A 398 18.02 10.59 -11.99
C ALA A 398 19.50 10.23 -11.88
N PHE A 399 19.92 9.09 -12.46
CA PHE A 399 21.28 8.57 -12.34
C PHE A 399 21.94 8.30 -13.71
N PRO A 400 22.10 9.32 -14.58
CA PRO A 400 22.73 9.14 -15.89
C PRO A 400 24.21 8.73 -15.79
N GLY A 401 24.89 9.10 -14.70
CA GLY A 401 26.26 8.65 -14.41
C GLY A 401 26.34 7.14 -14.17
N ASP A 402 25.39 6.59 -13.42
CA ASP A 402 25.29 5.14 -13.20
C ASP A 402 25.00 4.43 -14.54
N ALA A 403 24.17 5.02 -15.42
CA ALA A 403 23.89 4.47 -16.74
C ALA A 403 25.15 4.34 -17.62
N ALA A 404 26.02 5.36 -17.63
CA ALA A 404 27.29 5.33 -18.36
C ALA A 404 28.27 4.33 -17.75
N ALA A 405 28.41 4.34 -16.42
CA ALA A 405 29.25 3.40 -15.68
C ALA A 405 28.82 1.94 -15.89
N THR A 406 27.53 1.70 -16.14
CA THR A 406 26.97 0.37 -16.37
C THR A 406 27.37 -0.22 -17.73
N VAL A 407 27.54 0.62 -18.76
CA VAL A 407 28.00 0.17 -20.10
C VAL A 407 29.49 -0.17 -20.09
N ASP A 408 30.27 0.54 -19.28
CA ASP A 408 31.73 0.34 -19.16
C ASP A 408 32.11 -0.53 -17.94
N ARG A 409 31.12 -1.18 -17.30
CA ARG A 409 31.31 -1.98 -16.09
C ARG A 409 32.05 -3.30 -16.39
N THR A 410 32.93 -3.70 -15.48
CA THR A 410 33.53 -5.05 -15.50
C THR A 410 32.47 -6.12 -15.22
N PRO A 411 32.44 -7.23 -15.97
CA PRO A 411 31.42 -8.26 -15.80
C PRO A 411 31.25 -8.74 -14.35
N GLY A 412 30.00 -8.86 -13.90
CA GLY A 412 29.65 -9.17 -12.50
C GLY A 412 28.38 -10.01 -12.36
N THR A 413 28.00 -10.29 -11.12
CA THR A 413 26.77 -11.05 -10.81
C THR A 413 25.54 -10.16 -10.87
N VAL A 414 24.48 -10.64 -11.52
CA VAL A 414 23.18 -9.98 -11.50
C VAL A 414 22.55 -10.18 -10.10
N PRO A 415 22.08 -9.12 -9.43
CA PRO A 415 21.30 -9.25 -8.20
C PRO A 415 20.07 -10.13 -8.40
N SER A 416 19.60 -10.76 -7.33
CA SER A 416 18.31 -11.45 -7.34
C SER A 416 17.15 -10.47 -7.56
N VAL A 417 15.93 -10.97 -7.68
CA VAL A 417 14.73 -10.11 -7.63
C VAL A 417 14.59 -9.47 -6.25
N LEU A 418 13.83 -8.37 -6.17
CA LEU A 418 13.49 -7.75 -4.90
C LEU A 418 12.68 -8.74 -4.04
N GLU A 419 13.16 -8.99 -2.82
CA GLU A 419 12.41 -9.74 -1.82
C GLU A 419 11.52 -8.79 -1.00
N PRO A 420 10.22 -9.12 -0.81
CA PRO A 420 9.33 -8.34 0.04
C PRO A 420 9.75 -8.32 1.50
N LEU A 421 9.49 -7.20 2.16
CA LEU A 421 9.52 -7.07 3.60
C LEU A 421 8.45 -7.98 4.20
N VAL A 422 8.88 -8.88 5.09
CA VAL A 422 8.00 -9.79 5.80
C VAL A 422 7.81 -9.32 7.22
N ASP A 423 8.85 -8.93 7.95
CA ASP A 423 8.72 -8.47 9.34
C ASP A 423 9.71 -7.36 9.69
N ILE A 424 9.48 -6.66 10.80
CA ILE A 424 10.46 -5.79 11.46
C ILE A 424 10.60 -6.27 12.89
N VAL A 425 11.76 -6.84 13.23
CA VAL A 425 12.06 -7.40 14.55
C VAL A 425 13.20 -6.60 15.18
N ASP A 426 12.97 -6.04 16.36
CA ASP A 426 13.94 -5.23 17.12
C ASP A 426 14.58 -4.07 16.34
N GLY A 427 13.85 -3.53 15.35
CA GLY A 427 14.31 -2.46 14.46
C GLY A 427 15.14 -2.95 13.28
N ARG A 428 15.01 -4.22 12.89
CA ARG A 428 15.64 -4.80 11.70
C ARG A 428 14.59 -5.35 10.76
N ALA A 429 14.66 -4.94 9.50
CA ALA A 429 13.83 -5.51 8.44
C ALA A 429 14.22 -6.99 8.18
N VAL A 430 13.20 -7.83 8.10
CA VAL A 430 13.28 -9.24 7.73
C VAL A 430 12.63 -9.39 6.37
N TYR A 431 13.38 -9.83 5.38
CA TYR A 431 12.90 -10.04 4.01
C TYR A 431 12.66 -11.53 3.77
N GLY A 432 11.67 -11.82 2.92
CA GLY A 432 11.36 -13.19 2.51
C GLY A 432 12.35 -13.75 1.49
N ASP A 433 12.07 -14.96 1.03
CA ASP A 433 12.79 -15.64 -0.05
C ASP A 433 11.82 -16.26 -1.09
N ARG A 434 10.52 -15.98 -0.95
CA ARG A 434 9.49 -16.55 -1.83
C ARG A 434 9.64 -15.98 -3.23
N GLN A 435 10.04 -14.71 -3.36
CA GLN A 435 10.04 -14.07 -4.68
C GLN A 435 11.11 -14.65 -5.58
N SER A 436 12.31 -14.85 -5.07
CA SER A 436 13.40 -15.49 -5.83
C SER A 436 13.07 -16.91 -6.27
N ARG A 437 12.12 -17.57 -5.61
CA ARG A 437 11.63 -18.92 -5.94
C ARG A 437 10.39 -18.91 -6.85
N LYS A 438 9.76 -17.75 -7.05
CA LYS A 438 8.53 -17.60 -7.85
C LYS A 438 8.89 -17.36 -9.31
N ARG A 439 8.26 -18.13 -10.19
CA ARG A 439 8.33 -17.98 -11.64
C ARG A 439 7.30 -16.97 -12.14
N ALA A 440 7.53 -16.47 -13.34
CA ALA A 440 6.62 -15.54 -14.01
C ALA A 440 5.25 -16.17 -14.37
N ASP A 441 5.12 -17.48 -14.39
CA ASP A 441 3.85 -18.20 -14.54
C ASP A 441 3.12 -18.41 -13.20
N GLY A 442 3.63 -17.83 -12.10
CA GLY A 442 3.07 -17.92 -10.75
C GLY A 442 3.55 -19.14 -9.95
N VAL A 443 4.25 -20.09 -10.56
CA VAL A 443 4.71 -21.32 -9.88
C VAL A 443 5.88 -21.01 -8.94
N VAL A 444 5.79 -21.46 -7.68
CA VAL A 444 6.88 -21.36 -6.70
C VAL A 444 7.66 -22.67 -6.66
N GLN A 445 8.99 -22.58 -6.78
CA GLN A 445 9.91 -23.72 -6.77
C GLN A 445 10.59 -23.89 -5.40
N ASP A 446 11.19 -25.05 -5.16
CA ASP A 446 11.97 -25.29 -3.93
C ASP A 446 13.32 -24.54 -3.93
N GLN A 447 13.84 -24.22 -5.12
CA GLN A 447 15.12 -23.54 -5.31
C GLN A 447 14.92 -22.20 -6.02
N PRO A 448 15.80 -21.20 -5.77
CA PRO A 448 15.76 -19.93 -6.46
C PRO A 448 15.81 -20.10 -7.98
N VAL A 449 14.91 -19.42 -8.67
CA VAL A 449 14.79 -19.44 -10.12
C VAL A 449 15.72 -18.39 -10.69
N ARG A 450 16.59 -18.80 -11.62
CA ARG A 450 17.23 -17.81 -12.50
C ARG A 450 16.28 -17.50 -13.65
N LEU A 451 15.92 -16.24 -13.78
CA LEU A 451 15.21 -15.71 -14.93
C LEU A 451 16.17 -15.72 -16.14
N THR A 452 16.32 -16.89 -16.76
CA THR A 452 17.29 -17.20 -17.82
C THR A 452 16.68 -17.22 -19.21
N ARG A 453 15.35 -17.37 -19.29
CA ARG A 453 14.60 -17.27 -20.53
C ARG A 453 13.69 -16.07 -20.41
N TRP A 454 14.06 -15.04 -21.14
CA TRP A 454 13.25 -13.86 -21.38
C TRP A 454 12.61 -14.01 -22.74
#